data_AF-A0A4Q0VXP0-F1
#
_entry.id   AF-A0A4Q0VXP0-F1
#
_cell.length_a   1.000
_cell.length_b   1.000
_cell.length_c   1.000
_cell.angle_alpha   90.00
_cell.angle_beta   90.00
_cell.angle_gamma   90.00
#
_symmetry.space_group_name_H-M   'P 1'
#
loop_
_entity.id
_entity.type
_entity.pdbx_description
1 polymer ?
#
loop_
_entity_poly.entity_id
_entity_poly.type
_entity_poly.pdbx_seq_one_letter_code
_entity_poly.pdbx_strand_id
1 'polypeptide(L)'
;MYKVNLKKYLNRFLILLIGVFIIYSIYIHLEYRHYINQSIDRNYDSLWSISVKGSNLANRLEEFVHLPIEKEEISEVKSELYNNWRIVNGESRSIHSDLFAMSPIHMGDASSDWGLLQYSLFRVDIFISGMTNKFLENHSYAMSSEEKEKMEAVITVFRTISEEKENELGDIEDILQSIKEPMLIIDDNYSNILVRTGRK
;
A
#
# COMPACT_ATOMS: atom_id res chain seq x y z
N MET A 1 -38.39 -6.46 58.57
CA MET A 1 -37.57 -5.27 58.20
C MET A 1 -36.29 -5.61 57.44
N TYR A 2 -35.48 -6.60 57.85
CA TYR A 2 -34.17 -6.89 57.24
C TYR A 2 -34.22 -7.27 55.73
N LYS A 3 -35.18 -8.13 55.31
CA LYS A 3 -35.35 -8.54 53.90
C LYS A 3 -35.74 -7.40 52.94
N VAL A 4 -36.53 -6.42 53.40
CA VAL A 4 -37.00 -5.30 52.57
C VAL A 4 -35.86 -4.31 52.32
N ASN A 5 -35.04 -4.05 53.34
CA ASN A 5 -33.84 -3.25 53.19
C ASN A 5 -32.82 -3.93 52.29
N LEU A 6 -32.60 -5.25 52.43
CA LEU A 6 -31.72 -6.02 51.55
C LEU A 6 -32.13 -5.91 50.07
N LYS A 7 -33.43 -6.08 49.76
CA LYS A 7 -33.96 -5.92 48.39
C LYS A 7 -33.72 -4.50 47.84
N LYS A 8 -33.89 -3.47 48.68
CA LYS A 8 -33.64 -2.07 48.30
C LYS A 8 -32.16 -1.81 47.99
N TYR A 9 -31.25 -2.34 48.80
CA TYR A 9 -29.81 -2.24 48.54
C TYR A 9 -29.39 -3.03 47.31
N LEU A 10 -29.94 -4.23 47.10
CA LEU A 10 -29.70 -5.03 45.90
C LEU A 10 -30.16 -4.32 44.62
N ASN A 11 -31.36 -3.73 44.62
CA ASN A 11 -31.85 -2.96 43.48
C ASN A 11 -30.97 -1.73 43.19
N ARG A 12 -30.53 -1.00 44.23
CA ARG A 12 -29.60 0.13 44.05
C ARG A 12 -28.25 -0.32 43.49
N PHE A 13 -27.73 -1.45 43.97
CA PHE A 13 -26.50 -2.03 43.48
C PHE A 13 -26.62 -2.48 42.00
N LEU A 14 -27.73 -3.12 41.63
CA LEU A 14 -28.02 -3.49 40.24
C LEU A 14 -28.11 -2.26 39.33
N ILE A 15 -28.80 -1.19 39.76
CA ILE A 15 -28.87 0.07 38.99
C ILE A 15 -27.47 0.66 38.80
N LEU A 16 -26.63 0.66 39.85
CA LEU A 16 -25.24 1.12 39.75
C LEU A 16 -24.44 0.26 38.78
N LEU A 17 -24.56 -1.07 38.84
CA LEU A 17 -23.88 -1.98 37.90
C LEU A 17 -24.31 -1.74 36.46
N ILE A 18 -25.61 -1.55 36.21
CA ILE A 18 -26.12 -1.21 34.88
C ILE A 18 -25.54 0.13 34.41
N GLY A 19 -25.50 1.14 35.29
CA GLY A 19 -24.90 2.44 34.98
C GLY A 19 -23.42 2.33 34.61
N VAL A 20 -22.63 1.60 35.40
CA VAL A 20 -21.21 1.34 35.13
C VAL A 20 -21.02 0.59 33.82
N PHE A 21 -21.83 -0.44 33.56
CA PHE A 21 -21.78 -1.19 32.31
C PHE A 21 -22.09 -0.32 31.09
N ILE A 22 -23.12 0.54 31.17
CA ILE A 22 -23.48 1.46 30.08
C ILE A 22 -22.35 2.45 29.83
N ILE A 23 -21.80 3.08 30.88
CA ILE A 23 -20.68 4.04 30.74
C ILE A 23 -19.46 3.36 30.13
N TYR A 24 -19.09 2.17 30.60
CA TYR A 24 -17.98 1.41 30.06
C TYR A 24 -18.21 1.01 28.60
N SER A 25 -19.43 0.57 28.26
CA SER A 25 -19.79 0.21 26.88
C SER A 25 -19.70 1.41 25.94
N ILE A 26 -20.13 2.60 26.38
CA ILE A 26 -20.00 3.85 25.61
C ILE A 26 -18.52 4.19 25.41
N TYR A 27 -17.71 4.07 26.47
CA TYR A 27 -16.27 4.34 26.39
C TYR A 27 -15.57 3.43 25.38
N ILE A 28 -15.78 2.11 25.46
CA ILE A 28 -15.20 1.14 24.52
C ILE A 28 -15.67 1.41 23.09
N HIS A 29 -16.94 1.76 22.90
CA HIS A 29 -17.45 2.08 21.57
C HIS A 29 -16.78 3.33 20.98
N LEU A 30 -16.55 4.37 21.79
CA LEU A 30 -15.85 5.58 21.36
C LEU A 30 -14.38 5.29 21.03
N GLU A 31 -13.69 4.51 21.86
CA GLU A 31 -12.30 4.12 21.63
C GLU A 31 -12.15 3.28 20.35
N TYR A 32 -13.05 2.32 20.14
CA TYR A 32 -13.08 1.51 18.93
C TYR A 32 -13.33 2.35 17.67
N ARG A 33 -14.26 3.31 17.74
CA ARG A 33 -14.50 4.24 16.62
C ARG A 33 -13.28 5.11 16.34
N HIS A 34 -12.60 5.58 17.39
CA HIS A 34 -11.38 6.36 17.23
C HIS A 34 -10.27 5.53 16.55
N TYR A 35 -10.10 4.27 16.97
CA TYR A 35 -9.16 3.35 16.34
C TYR A 35 -9.48 3.11 14.85
N ILE A 36 -10.76 2.91 14.51
CA ILE A 36 -11.19 2.78 13.11
C ILE A 36 -10.80 4.03 12.31
N ASN A 37 -11.13 5.22 12.81
CA ASN A 37 -10.79 6.47 12.12
C ASN A 37 -9.28 6.61 11.94
N GLN A 38 -8.47 6.34 12.98
CA GLN A 38 -7.01 6.34 12.86
C GLN A 38 -6.50 5.35 11.81
N SER A 39 -7.12 4.17 11.69
CA SER A 39 -6.75 3.19 10.68
C SER A 39 -7.09 3.67 9.26
N ILE A 40 -8.23 4.34 9.10
CA ILE A 40 -8.63 4.96 7.84
C ILE A 40 -7.64 6.06 7.46
N ASP A 41 -7.39 7.00 8.37
CA ASP A 41 -6.46 8.12 8.17
C ASP A 41 -5.06 7.60 7.78
N ARG A 42 -4.58 6.56 8.48
CA ARG A 42 -3.29 5.92 8.17
C ARG A 42 -3.23 5.36 6.75
N ASN A 43 -4.30 4.75 6.24
CA ASN A 43 -4.31 4.24 4.86
C ASN A 43 -4.14 5.38 3.85
N TYR A 44 -4.79 6.52 4.08
CA TYR A 44 -4.66 7.70 3.23
C TYR A 44 -3.27 8.33 3.35
N ASP A 45 -2.72 8.45 4.56
CA ASP A 45 -1.36 8.94 4.79
C ASP A 45 -0.31 8.05 4.11
N SER A 46 -0.45 6.73 4.25
CA SER A 46 0.41 5.75 3.58
C SER A 46 0.29 5.87 2.06
N LEU A 47 -0.92 5.98 1.51
CA LEU A 47 -1.11 6.15 0.08
C LEU A 47 -0.51 7.46 -0.44
N TRP A 48 -0.65 8.55 0.31
CA TRP A 48 0.00 9.83 -0.03
C TRP A 48 1.53 9.70 -0.04
N SER A 49 2.10 9.07 0.98
CA SER A 49 3.54 8.81 1.05
C SER A 49 4.02 7.93 -0.11
N ILE A 50 3.27 6.87 -0.44
CA ILE A 50 3.53 5.99 -1.58
C ILE A 50 3.45 6.76 -2.90
N SER A 51 2.49 7.67 -3.05
CA SER A 51 2.37 8.52 -4.24
C SER A 51 3.63 9.36 -4.47
N VAL A 52 4.10 10.06 -3.43
CA VAL A 52 5.29 10.92 -3.51
C VAL A 52 6.56 10.11 -3.78
N LYS A 53 6.79 9.05 -3.00
CA LYS A 53 7.96 8.18 -3.14
C LYS A 53 7.94 7.39 -4.45
N GLY A 54 6.75 6.97 -4.87
CA GLY A 54 6.48 6.30 -6.13
C GLY A 54 6.86 7.16 -7.32
N SER A 55 6.48 8.44 -7.31
CA SER A 55 6.90 9.39 -8.36
C SER A 55 8.42 9.55 -8.42
N ASN A 56 9.10 9.64 -7.26
CA ASN A 56 10.57 9.65 -7.21
C ASN A 56 11.19 8.36 -7.76
N LEU A 57 10.63 7.21 -7.40
CA LEU A 57 11.06 5.91 -7.88
C LEU A 57 10.88 5.83 -9.40
N ALA A 58 9.74 6.25 -9.93
CA ALA A 58 9.45 6.30 -11.36
C ALA A 58 10.47 7.16 -12.12
N ASN A 59 10.78 8.38 -11.63
CA ASN A 59 11.83 9.22 -12.20
C ASN A 59 13.18 8.46 -12.31
N ARG A 60 13.56 7.73 -11.25
CA ARG A 60 14.83 6.98 -11.23
C ARG A 60 14.82 5.77 -12.14
N LEU A 61 13.70 5.06 -12.24
CA LEU A 61 13.54 3.96 -13.18
C LEU A 61 13.58 4.46 -14.63
N GLU A 62 12.94 5.58 -14.93
CA GLU A 62 13.03 6.23 -16.24
C GLU A 62 14.48 6.59 -16.58
N GLU A 63 15.24 7.19 -15.66
CA GLU A 63 16.68 7.42 -15.85
C GLU A 63 17.43 6.10 -16.10
N PHE A 64 17.14 5.06 -15.31
CA PHE A 64 17.82 3.77 -15.38
C PHE A 64 17.63 3.08 -16.73
N VAL A 65 16.42 3.07 -17.29
CA VAL A 65 16.14 2.40 -18.59
C VAL A 65 16.80 3.10 -19.77
N HIS A 66 17.24 4.35 -19.62
CA HIS A 66 17.99 5.10 -20.64
C HIS A 66 19.51 4.98 -20.48
N LEU A 67 20.01 4.37 -19.41
CA LEU A 67 21.45 4.14 -19.25
C LEU A 67 21.95 3.10 -20.26
N PRO A 68 23.15 3.27 -20.83
CA PRO A 68 23.69 2.36 -21.84
C PRO A 68 24.18 1.06 -21.20
N ILE A 69 23.25 0.15 -20.91
CA ILE A 69 23.51 -1.15 -20.26
C ILE A 69 24.51 -1.99 -21.07
N GLU A 70 24.55 -1.85 -22.40
CA GLU A 70 25.52 -2.55 -23.26
C GLU A 70 26.96 -2.14 -23.00
N LYS A 71 27.17 -1.06 -22.24
CA LYS A 71 28.47 -0.55 -21.82
C LYS A 71 28.73 -0.76 -20.33
N GLU A 72 28.02 -1.68 -19.67
CA GLU A 72 28.18 -1.95 -18.22
C GLU A 72 29.62 -2.34 -17.80
N GLU A 73 30.45 -2.82 -18.74
CA GLU A 73 31.87 -3.11 -18.47
C GLU A 73 32.71 -1.84 -18.25
N ILE A 74 32.22 -0.68 -18.69
CA ILE A 74 32.86 0.62 -18.43
C ILE A 74 32.58 1.02 -16.98
N SER A 75 33.66 1.17 -16.20
CA SER A 75 33.59 1.46 -14.75
C SER A 75 32.67 2.64 -14.39
N GLU A 76 32.68 3.71 -15.18
CA GLU A 76 31.83 4.88 -14.97
C GLU A 76 30.34 4.56 -15.14
N VAL A 77 29.97 3.88 -16.23
CA VAL A 77 28.59 3.43 -16.50
C VAL A 77 28.12 2.46 -15.44
N LYS A 78 28.97 1.51 -15.02
CA LYS A 78 28.67 0.56 -13.94
C LYS A 78 28.38 1.25 -12.62
N SER A 79 29.18 2.27 -12.29
CA SER A 79 28.98 3.08 -11.09
C SER A 79 27.67 3.85 -11.14
N GLU A 80 27.31 4.42 -12.30
CA GLU A 80 26.05 5.13 -12.50
C GLU A 80 24.84 4.20 -12.36
N LEU A 81 24.86 3.03 -13.02
CA LEU A 81 23.83 2.00 -12.89
C LEU A 81 23.65 1.57 -11.42
N TYR A 82 24.76 1.31 -10.72
CA TYR A 82 24.74 0.92 -9.31
C TYR A 82 24.16 2.02 -8.41
N ASN A 83 24.62 3.26 -8.59
CA ASN A 83 24.21 4.39 -7.75
C ASN A 83 22.74 4.74 -7.98
N ASN A 84 22.28 4.75 -9.24
CA ASN A 84 20.88 4.95 -9.57
C ASN A 84 20.02 3.88 -8.90
N TRP A 85 20.35 2.60 -9.07
CA TRP A 85 19.56 1.53 -8.49
C TRP A 85 19.54 1.53 -6.96
N ARG A 86 20.63 1.99 -6.32
CA ARG A 86 20.65 2.17 -4.86
C ARG A 86 19.59 3.18 -4.39
N ILE A 87 19.30 4.20 -5.19
CA ILE A 87 18.23 5.18 -4.91
C ILE A 87 16.87 4.51 -5.11
N VAL A 88 16.66 3.77 -6.20
CA VAL A 88 15.44 2.98 -6.46
C VAL A 88 15.12 2.07 -5.27
N ASN A 89 16.11 1.32 -4.77
CA ASN A 89 15.95 0.45 -3.60
C ASN A 89 15.60 1.23 -2.32
N GLY A 90 16.17 2.43 -2.13
CA GLY A 90 15.83 3.31 -0.99
C GLY A 90 14.37 3.76 -1.00
N GLU A 91 13.87 4.18 -2.17
CA GLU A 91 12.46 4.55 -2.34
C GLU A 91 11.54 3.33 -2.19
N SER A 92 11.91 2.20 -2.79
CA SER A 92 11.14 0.94 -2.69
C SER A 92 10.97 0.48 -1.25
N ARG A 93 12.03 0.52 -0.43
CA ARG A 93 11.95 0.18 1.01
C ARG A 93 11.03 1.11 1.78
N SER A 94 11.03 2.38 1.39
CA SER A 94 10.19 3.40 2.00
C SER A 94 8.72 3.18 1.65
N ILE A 95 8.41 2.83 0.39
CA ILE A 95 7.08 2.41 -0.07
C ILE A 95 6.64 1.13 0.62
N HIS A 96 7.51 0.14 0.73
CA HIS A 96 7.25 -1.13 1.39
C HIS A 96 6.82 -0.94 2.85
N SER A 97 7.52 -0.05 3.59
CA SER A 97 7.14 0.29 4.96
C SER A 97 5.73 0.89 5.04
N ASP A 98 5.36 1.74 4.09
CA ASP A 98 4.02 2.34 4.04
C ASP A 98 2.96 1.29 3.67
N LEU A 99 3.26 0.38 2.74
CA LEU A 99 2.37 -0.73 2.36
C LEU A 99 2.02 -1.65 3.51
N PHE A 100 3.00 -1.96 4.37
CA PHE A 100 2.81 -2.77 5.57
C PHE A 100 1.99 -2.04 6.65
N ALA A 101 1.99 -0.72 6.64
CA ALA A 101 1.19 0.08 7.58
C ALA A 101 -0.29 0.17 7.18
N MET A 102 -0.62 -0.10 5.91
CA MET A 102 -1.99 -0.09 5.40
C MET A 102 -2.80 -1.29 5.91
N SER A 103 -4.05 -1.02 6.32
CA SER A 103 -5.03 -2.02 6.77
C SER A 103 -6.37 -1.80 6.08
N PRO A 104 -6.71 -2.59 5.04
CA PRO A 104 -7.98 -2.47 4.32
C PRO A 104 -9.22 -2.78 5.16
N ILE A 105 -9.07 -3.48 6.30
CA ILE A 105 -10.17 -4.06 7.09
C ILE A 105 -11.19 -3.01 7.55
N HIS A 106 -10.75 -1.79 7.83
CA HIS A 106 -11.58 -0.73 8.41
C HIS A 106 -12.14 0.26 7.39
N MET A 107 -11.96 0.02 6.10
CA MET A 107 -12.38 0.92 5.02
C MET A 107 -13.87 0.79 4.62
N GLY A 108 -14.67 0.02 5.37
CA GLY A 108 -16.10 -0.16 5.08
C GLY A 108 -16.33 -0.78 3.70
N ASP A 109 -17.20 -0.18 2.90
CA ASP A 109 -17.56 -0.67 1.57
C ASP A 109 -16.36 -0.67 0.59
N ALA A 110 -15.39 0.23 0.78
CA ALA A 110 -14.18 0.30 -0.03
C ALA A 110 -13.10 -0.72 0.38
N SER A 111 -13.34 -1.57 1.39
CA SER A 111 -12.33 -2.51 1.91
C SER A 111 -11.75 -3.44 0.83
N SER A 112 -12.58 -3.92 -0.09
CA SER A 112 -12.14 -4.76 -1.21
C SER A 112 -11.18 -4.01 -2.15
N ASP A 113 -11.41 -2.72 -2.33
CA ASP A 113 -10.69 -1.88 -3.29
C ASP A 113 -9.33 -1.48 -2.73
N TRP A 114 -9.31 -1.07 -1.47
CA TRP A 114 -8.05 -0.91 -0.73
C TRP A 114 -7.25 -2.20 -0.67
N GLY A 115 -7.93 -3.34 -0.52
CA GLY A 115 -7.29 -4.65 -0.56
C GLY A 115 -6.66 -4.96 -1.92
N LEU A 116 -7.37 -4.66 -3.02
CA LEU A 116 -6.83 -4.82 -4.36
C LEU A 116 -5.66 -3.88 -4.62
N LEU A 117 -5.73 -2.62 -4.20
CA LEU A 117 -4.64 -1.65 -4.34
C LEU A 117 -3.40 -2.11 -3.58
N GLN A 118 -3.57 -2.54 -2.33
CA GLN A 118 -2.48 -3.07 -1.53
C GLN A 118 -1.87 -4.32 -2.19
N TYR A 119 -2.69 -5.23 -2.71
CA TYR A 119 -2.21 -6.38 -3.47
C TYR A 119 -1.38 -5.96 -4.68
N SER A 120 -1.88 -5.03 -5.50
CA SER A 120 -1.19 -4.54 -6.69
C SER A 120 0.18 -3.96 -6.37
N LEU A 121 0.25 -3.13 -5.34
CA LEU A 121 1.49 -2.51 -4.90
C LEU A 121 2.49 -3.52 -4.31
N PHE A 122 2.01 -4.59 -3.63
CA PHE A 122 2.89 -5.69 -3.24
C PHE A 122 3.47 -6.44 -4.44
N ARG A 123 2.72 -6.58 -5.54
CA ARG A 123 3.26 -7.21 -6.77
C ARG A 123 4.34 -6.36 -7.42
N VAL A 124 4.15 -5.04 -7.45
CA VAL A 124 5.19 -4.08 -7.85
C VAL A 124 6.44 -4.23 -6.98
N ASP A 125 6.28 -4.25 -5.65
CA ASP A 125 7.38 -4.37 -4.69
C ASP A 125 8.17 -5.68 -4.87
N ILE A 126 7.47 -6.80 -5.09
CA ILE A 126 8.10 -8.10 -5.40
C ILE A 126 8.97 -8.01 -6.66
N PHE A 127 8.47 -7.37 -7.72
CA PHE A 127 9.24 -7.19 -8.95
C PHE A 127 10.50 -6.34 -8.71
N ILE A 128 10.37 -5.19 -8.06
CA ILE A 128 11.51 -4.32 -7.74
C ILE A 128 12.52 -5.02 -6.83
N SER A 129 12.06 -5.83 -5.88
CA SER A 129 12.93 -6.66 -5.04
C SER A 129 13.72 -7.67 -5.85
N GLY A 130 13.08 -8.36 -6.81
CA GLY A 130 13.75 -9.27 -7.74
C GLY A 130 14.82 -8.58 -8.59
N MET A 131 14.50 -7.41 -9.14
CA MET A 131 15.47 -6.60 -9.89
C MET A 131 16.59 -6.07 -9.00
N THR A 132 16.32 -5.77 -7.73
CA THR A 132 17.33 -5.33 -6.76
C THR A 132 18.34 -6.42 -6.45
N ASN A 133 17.88 -7.66 -6.24
CA ASN A 133 18.77 -8.81 -6.09
C ASN A 133 19.67 -8.95 -7.33
N LYS A 134 19.06 -8.89 -8.53
CA LYS A 134 19.80 -8.99 -9.80
C LYS A 134 20.85 -7.88 -9.98
N PHE A 135 20.51 -6.63 -9.69
CA PHE A 135 21.36 -5.48 -9.99
C PHE A 135 22.37 -5.14 -8.90
N LEU A 136 22.00 -5.24 -7.62
CA LEU A 136 22.90 -4.89 -6.52
C LEU A 136 23.65 -6.09 -5.96
N GLU A 137 23.03 -7.26 -5.88
CA GLU A 137 23.69 -8.45 -5.31
C GLU A 137 24.49 -9.20 -6.37
N ASN A 138 23.90 -9.40 -7.56
CA ASN A 138 24.54 -10.12 -8.65
C ASN A 138 25.28 -9.22 -9.66
N HIS A 139 25.15 -7.89 -9.54
CA HIS A 139 25.80 -6.91 -10.42
C HIS A 139 25.56 -7.14 -11.91
N SER A 140 24.37 -7.64 -12.29
CA SER A 140 24.03 -8.01 -13.66
C SER A 140 22.92 -7.11 -14.21
N TYR A 141 23.28 -6.09 -15.00
CA TYR A 141 22.32 -5.06 -15.41
C TYR A 141 21.56 -5.38 -16.70
N ALA A 142 21.96 -6.44 -17.42
CA ALA A 142 21.27 -6.92 -18.61
C ALA A 142 19.80 -7.26 -18.31
N MET A 143 18.86 -6.66 -19.04
CA MET A 143 17.43 -6.93 -18.93
C MET A 143 16.90 -7.69 -20.14
N SER A 144 16.01 -8.66 -19.90
CA SER A 144 15.19 -9.24 -20.95
C SER A 144 14.14 -8.23 -21.45
N SER A 145 13.55 -8.50 -22.61
CA SER A 145 12.44 -7.68 -23.11
C SER A 145 11.24 -7.68 -22.16
N GLU A 146 10.96 -8.82 -21.52
CA GLU A 146 9.88 -8.97 -20.54
C GLU A 146 10.15 -8.15 -19.26
N GLU A 147 11.38 -8.19 -18.73
CA GLU A 147 11.77 -7.39 -17.57
C GLU A 147 11.67 -5.88 -17.88
N LYS A 148 12.03 -5.48 -19.10
CA LYS A 148 11.90 -4.09 -19.54
C LYS A 148 10.43 -3.66 -19.64
N GLU A 149 9.58 -4.49 -20.23
CA GLU A 149 8.12 -4.24 -20.31
C GLU A 149 7.49 -4.13 -18.91
N LYS A 150 7.86 -5.02 -17.98
CA LYS A 150 7.43 -4.96 -16.58
C LYS A 150 7.95 -3.70 -15.87
N MET A 151 9.17 -3.25 -16.17
CA MET A 151 9.72 -2.01 -15.63
C MET A 151 8.91 -0.79 -16.10
N GLU A 152 8.60 -0.73 -17.39
CA GLU A 152 7.77 0.33 -17.98
C GLU A 152 6.38 0.34 -17.35
N ALA A 153 5.77 -0.84 -17.16
CA ALA A 153 4.49 -0.95 -16.45
C ALA A 153 4.57 -0.45 -15.00
N VAL A 154 5.64 -0.74 -14.26
CA VAL A 154 5.84 -0.23 -12.89
C VAL A 154 5.95 1.29 -12.87
N ILE A 155 6.70 1.87 -13.82
CA ILE A 155 6.78 3.33 -13.99
C ILE A 155 5.37 3.88 -14.19
N THR A 156 4.58 3.31 -15.10
CA THR A 156 3.20 3.72 -15.35
C THR A 156 2.34 3.66 -14.08
N VAL A 157 2.39 2.56 -13.31
CA VAL A 157 1.63 2.43 -12.05
C VAL A 157 1.89 3.60 -11.11
N PHE A 158 3.16 3.91 -10.84
CA PHE A 158 3.50 4.97 -9.89
C PHE A 158 3.18 6.37 -10.42
N ARG A 159 3.35 6.62 -11.73
CA ARG A 159 2.92 7.87 -12.37
C ARG A 159 1.42 8.08 -12.24
N THR A 160 0.65 7.07 -12.61
CA THR A 160 -0.81 7.10 -12.53
C THR A 160 -1.29 7.34 -11.09
N ILE A 161 -0.72 6.64 -10.09
CA ILE A 161 -1.07 6.88 -8.68
C ILE A 161 -0.77 8.33 -8.27
N SER A 162 0.36 8.88 -8.74
CA SER A 162 0.73 10.27 -8.46
C SER A 162 -0.24 11.27 -9.09
N GLU A 163 -0.59 11.08 -10.36
CA GLU A 163 -1.48 11.96 -11.10
C GLU A 163 -2.92 11.94 -10.56
N GLU A 164 -3.46 10.74 -10.28
CA GLU A 164 -4.80 10.59 -9.71
C GLU A 164 -4.90 11.13 -8.28
N LYS A 165 -3.77 11.25 -7.55
CA LYS A 165 -3.73 11.88 -6.23
C LYS A 165 -3.61 13.40 -6.26
N GLU A 166 -2.96 13.97 -7.27
CA GLU A 166 -2.91 15.42 -7.47
C GLU A 166 -4.29 15.98 -7.88
N ASN A 167 -5.07 15.16 -8.59
CA ASN A 167 -6.48 15.43 -8.81
C ASN A 167 -7.24 15.14 -7.50
N GLU A 168 -7.54 16.16 -6.68
CA GLU A 168 -8.27 16.09 -5.38
C GLU A 168 -9.64 15.36 -5.41
N LEU A 169 -10.02 14.75 -6.54
CA LEU A 169 -11.26 14.03 -6.81
C LEU A 169 -11.09 12.51 -7.00
N GLY A 170 -9.86 11.98 -7.08
CA GLY A 170 -9.63 10.56 -7.41
C GLY A 170 -10.03 9.61 -6.28
N ASP A 171 -11.08 8.82 -6.50
CA ASP A 171 -11.43 7.69 -5.63
C ASP A 171 -10.44 6.53 -5.88
N ILE A 172 -10.32 5.61 -4.94
CA ILE A 172 -9.51 4.40 -5.07
C ILE A 172 -9.95 3.57 -6.28
N GLU A 173 -11.24 3.62 -6.62
CA GLU A 173 -11.76 2.98 -7.81
C GLU A 173 -11.11 3.51 -9.10
N ASP A 174 -10.94 4.83 -9.22
CA ASP A 174 -10.30 5.45 -10.38
C ASP A 174 -8.84 5.04 -10.48
N ILE A 175 -8.10 5.09 -9.37
CA ILE A 175 -6.71 4.60 -9.30
C ILE A 175 -6.63 3.16 -9.79
N LEU A 176 -7.51 2.28 -9.28
CA LEU A 176 -7.51 0.86 -9.64
C LEU A 176 -7.83 0.62 -11.11
N GLN A 177 -8.74 1.42 -11.67
CA GLN A 177 -9.09 1.34 -13.07
C GLN A 177 -7.93 1.81 -13.96
N SER A 178 -7.28 2.91 -13.59
CA SER A 178 -6.16 3.49 -14.34
C SER A 178 -4.90 2.61 -14.29
N ILE A 179 -4.67 1.85 -13.20
CA ILE A 179 -3.55 0.90 -13.11
C ILE A 179 -3.87 -0.52 -13.61
N LYS A 180 -5.09 -0.80 -14.08
CA LYS A 180 -5.52 -2.17 -14.46
C LYS A 180 -4.60 -2.82 -15.50
N GLU A 181 -4.37 -2.14 -16.61
CA GLU A 181 -3.55 -2.64 -17.72
C GLU A 181 -2.07 -2.85 -17.34
N PRO A 182 -1.35 -1.88 -16.73
CA PRO A 182 0.02 -2.14 -16.32
C PRO A 182 0.12 -3.26 -15.27
N MET A 183 -0.89 -3.44 -14.43
CA MET A 183 -0.91 -4.57 -13.48
C MET A 183 -1.10 -5.93 -14.15
N LEU A 184 -1.79 -6.02 -15.30
CA LEU A 184 -1.86 -7.25 -16.09
C LEU A 184 -0.51 -7.64 -16.71
N ILE A 185 0.38 -6.67 -16.93
CA ILE A 185 1.76 -6.90 -17.39
C ILE A 185 2.65 -7.36 -16.23
N ILE A 186 2.50 -6.73 -15.06
CA ILE A 186 3.33 -7.00 -13.87
C ILE A 186 3.03 -8.36 -13.25
N ASP A 187 1.74 -8.75 -13.21
CA ASP A 187 1.29 -9.99 -12.58
C ASP A 187 0.39 -10.81 -13.51
N ASP A 188 0.93 -11.92 -14.01
CA ASP A 188 0.21 -12.89 -14.85
C ASP A 188 -1.08 -13.40 -14.19
N ASN A 189 -1.16 -13.40 -12.85
CA ASN A 189 -2.34 -13.83 -12.11
C ASN A 189 -3.33 -12.71 -11.79
N TYR A 190 -3.06 -11.47 -12.20
CA TYR A 190 -3.87 -10.31 -11.85
C TYR A 190 -5.32 -10.45 -12.34
N SER A 191 -5.51 -10.99 -13.55
CA SER A 191 -6.84 -11.29 -14.10
C SER A 191 -7.68 -12.20 -13.19
N ASN A 192 -7.07 -13.24 -12.62
CA ASN A 192 -7.74 -14.14 -11.68
C ASN A 192 -8.12 -13.44 -10.38
N ILE A 193 -7.30 -12.48 -9.92
CA ILE A 193 -7.59 -11.67 -8.73
C ILE A 193 -8.76 -10.72 -9.00
N LEU A 194 -8.79 -10.03 -10.15
CA LEU A 194 -9.91 -9.17 -10.55
C LEU A 194 -11.24 -9.94 -10.61
N VAL A 195 -11.23 -11.17 -11.11
CA VAL A 195 -12.42 -12.03 -11.12
C VAL A 195 -12.89 -12.37 -9.71
N ARG A 196 -11.95 -12.68 -8.79
CA ARG A 196 -12.25 -12.99 -7.39
C ARG A 196 -12.80 -11.79 -6.63
N THR A 197 -12.36 -10.57 -6.97
CA THR A 197 -12.84 -9.32 -6.37
C THR A 197 -14.04 -8.71 -7.09
N GLY A 198 -14.54 -9.34 -8.17
CA GLY A 198 -15.73 -8.91 -8.90
C GLY A 198 -15.52 -7.78 -9.90
N ARG A 199 -14.28 -7.41 -10.23
CA ARG A 199 -13.88 -6.24 -11.05
C ARG A 199 -13.50 -6.59 -12.51
N LYS A 200 -14.32 -7.39 -13.19
CA LYS A 200 -14.05 -7.90 -14.56
C LYS A 200 -13.67 -6.81 -15.57
#